data_AF-A0A7C6SSC5-F1
#
_entry.id   AF-A0A7C6SSC5-F1
#
_cell.length_a   1.000
_cell.length_b   1.000
_cell.length_c   1.000
_cell.angle_alpha   90.00
_cell.angle_beta   90.00
_cell.angle_gamma   90.00
#
_symmetry.space_group_name_H-M   'P 1'
#
loop_
_entity.id
_entity.type
_entity.pdbx_description
1 polymer ?
#
loop_
_entity_poly.entity_id
_entity_poly.type
_entity_poly.pdbx_seq_one_letter_code
_entity_poly.pdbx_strand_id
1 'polypeptide(L)' 'MTKEQFEREKNYRVSISLLKSLLERGIISKKDYRKIDTKLAQKYRPVFGSL' A
#
# COMPACT_ATOMS: atom_id res chain seq x y z
N MET A 1 -13.01 -10.44 -10.48
CA MET A 1 -12.54 -9.08 -10.12
C MET A 1 -13.25 -8.09 -11.03
N THR A 2 -13.94 -7.09 -10.48
CA THR A 2 -14.56 -6.00 -11.26
C THR A 2 -13.50 -4.98 -11.71
N LYS A 3 -13.82 -4.13 -12.68
CA LYS A 3 -12.91 -3.06 -13.14
C LYS A 3 -12.53 -2.11 -12.00
N GLU A 4 -13.48 -1.78 -11.13
CA GLU A 4 -13.24 -0.95 -9.94
C GLU A 4 -12.32 -1.64 -8.93
N GLN A 5 -12.52 -2.94 -8.70
CA GLN A 5 -11.65 -3.76 -7.85
C GLN A 5 -10.23 -3.85 -8.40
N PHE A 6 -10.07 -3.94 -9.72
CA PHE A 6 -8.76 -3.91 -10.36
C PHE A 6 -8.06 -2.57 -10.19
N GLU A 7 -8.78 -1.47 -10.44
CA GLU A 7 -8.19 -0.13 -10.35
C GLU A 7 -7.74 0.22 -8.93
N ARG A 8 -8.54 -0.10 -7.91
CA ARG A 8 -8.13 0.13 -6.51
C ARG A 8 -6.95 -0.75 -6.10
N GLU A 9 -6.91 -2.01 -6.57
CA GLU A 9 -5.80 -2.94 -6.30
C GLU A 9 -4.50 -2.46 -6.96
N LYS A 10 -4.57 -2.04 -8.22
CA LYS A 10 -3.45 -1.43 -8.95
C LYS A 10 -2.88 -0.24 -8.19
N ASN A 11 -3.77 0.67 -7.77
CA ASN A 11 -3.36 1.88 -7.04
C ASN A 11 -2.76 1.56 -5.66
N TYR A 12 -3.32 0.56 -4.95
CA TYR A 12 -2.76 0.08 -3.69
C TYR A 12 -1.34 -0.47 -3.88
N ARG A 13 -1.12 -1.34 -4.88
CA ARG A 13 0.19 -1.95 -5.14
C ARG A 13 1.26 -0.94 -5.53
N VAL A 14 0.92 0.04 -6.37
CA VAL A 14 1.83 1.14 -6.72
C VAL A 14 2.23 1.93 -5.47
N SER A 15 1.26 2.23 -4.61
CA SER A 15 1.51 2.95 -3.35
C SER A 15 2.42 2.17 -2.39
N ILE A 16 2.21 0.85 -2.27
CA ILE A 16 3.06 -0.02 -1.44
C ILE A 16 4.47 -0.14 -2.01
N SER A 17 4.63 -0.22 -3.33
CA SER A 17 5.96 -0.26 -3.97
C SER A 17 6.77 1.00 -3.68
N LEU A 18 6.13 2.18 -3.75
CA LEU A 18 6.73 3.45 -3.34
C LEU A 18 7.07 3.44 -1.85
N LEU A 19 6.15 2.99 -1.00
CA LEU A 19 6.35 2.94 0.45
C LEU A 19 7.53 2.04 0.85
N LYS A 20 7.68 0.89 0.20
CA LYS A 20 8.83 -0.02 0.38
C LYS A 20 10.13 0.67 -0.03
N SER A 21 10.15 1.34 -1.18
CA SER A 21 11.32 2.10 -1.64
C SER A 21 11.75 3.19 -0.65
N LEU A 22 10.79 3.88 -0.02
CA LEU A 22 11.06 4.88 1.01
C LEU A 22 11.66 4.25 2.28
N LEU A 23 11.18 3.07 2.68
CA LEU A 23 11.70 2.33 3.82
C LEU A 23 13.13 1.83 3.57
N GLU A 24 13.39 1.27 2.38
CA GLU A 24 14.72 0.78 2.00
C GLU A 24 15.75 1.90 1.93
N ARG A 25 15.34 3.11 1.54
CA ARG A 25 16.18 4.31 1.53
C ARG A 25 16.33 4.95 2.91
N GLY A 26 15.68 4.42 3.95
CA GLY A 26 15.73 4.98 5.31
C GLY A 26 15.00 6.31 5.47
N ILE A 27 14.18 6.73 4.48
CA ILE A 27 13.42 8.00 4.52
C ILE A 27 12.30 7.91 5.55
N ILE A 28 11.76 6.71 5.75
CA ILE A 28 10.71 6.42 6.74
C ILE A 28 11.15 5.29 7.66
N SER A 29 10.66 5.30 8.90
CA SER A 29 10.89 4.18 9.81
C SER A 29 9.92 3.03 9.54
N LYS A 30 10.24 1.83 10.07
CA LYS A 30 9.31 0.68 10.03
C LYS A 30 7.98 0.97 10.74
N LYS A 31 7.98 1.87 11.73
CA LYS A 31 6.76 2.32 12.42
C LYS A 31 5.89 3.19 11.50
N ASP A 32 6.52 4.06 10.72
CA ASP A 32 5.82 4.90 9.74
C ASP A 32 5.29 4.05 8.58
N TYR A 33 6.09 3.09 8.10
CA TYR A 33 5.65 2.10 7.12
C TYR A 33 4.33 1.43 7.55
N ARG A 34 4.29 0.86 8.77
CA ARG A 34 3.06 0.20 9.28
C ARG A 34 1.86 1.15 9.36
N LYS A 35 2.06 2.38 9.83
CA LYS A 35 0.97 3.37 9.90
C LYS A 35 0.44 3.73 8.52
N ILE A 36 1.34 3.93 7.55
CA ILE A 36 0.96 4.32 6.19
C ILE A 36 0.29 3.13 5.48
N ASP A 37 0.82 1.92 5.63
CA ASP A 37 0.21 0.69 5.10
C ASP A 37 -1.23 0.49 5.61
N THR A 38 -1.46 0.60 6.93
CA THR A 38 -2.83 0.52 7.48
C THR A 38 -3.76 1.58 6.87
N LYS A 39 -3.30 2.81 6.67
CA LYS A 39 -4.10 3.86 6.02
C LYS A 39 -4.39 3.55 4.54
N LEU A 40 -3.40 3.04 3.81
CA LEU A 40 -3.56 2.65 2.41
C LEU A 40 -4.52 1.46 2.27
N ALA A 41 -4.42 0.46 3.15
CA ALA A 41 -5.31 -0.70 3.18
C ALA A 41 -6.76 -0.27 3.46
N GLN A 42 -6.98 0.66 4.39
CA GLN A 42 -8.32 1.23 4.64
C GLN A 42 -8.85 2.04 3.45
N LYS A 43 -8.00 2.85 2.81
CA LYS A 43 -8.39 3.71 1.67
C LYS A 43 -8.76 2.90 0.43
N TYR A 44 -7.93 1.92 0.07
CA TYR A 44 -8.08 1.19 -1.19
C TYR A 44 -8.86 -0.12 -1.05
N ARG A 45 -9.02 -0.63 0.19
CA ARG A 45 -9.69 -1.91 0.49
C ARG A 45 -9.24 -3.00 -0.51
N PRO A 46 -7.93 -3.32 -0.52
CA PRO A 46 -7.36 -4.19 -1.53
C PRO A 46 -8.06 -5.54 -1.54
N VAL A 47 -8.11 -6.14 -2.72
CA VAL A 47 -8.82 -7.41 -2.95
C VAL A 47 -7.96 -8.58 -2.47
N PHE A 48 -6.64 -8.44 -2.63
CA PHE A 48 -5.67 -9.40 -2.12
C PHE A 48 -5.09 -8.86 -0.82
N GLY A 49 -4.91 -9.73 0.19
CA GLY A 49 -4.49 -9.31 1.52
C GLY A 49 -3.22 -8.45 1.52
N SER A 50 -3.16 -7.49 2.43
CA SER A 50 -1.95 -6.73 2.76
C SER A 50 -0.99 -7.64 3.54
N LEU A 51 -0.07 -8.30 2.83
CA LEU A 51 0.98 -9.14 3.39
C LEU A 51 2.27 -8.33 3.63
#